data_AF-A0A257TWQ2-F1
#
_entry.id   AF-A0A257TWQ2-F1
#
_cell.length_a   1.000
_cell.length_b   1.000
_cell.length_c   1.000
_cell.angle_alpha   90.00
_cell.angle_beta   90.00
_cell.angle_gamma   90.00
#
_symmetry.space_group_name_H-M   'P 1'
#
loop_
_entity.id
_entity.type
_entity.pdbx_description
1 polymer ?
#
loop_
_entity_poly.entity_id
_entity_poly.type
_entity_poly.pdbx_seq_one_letter_code
_entity_poly.pdbx_strand_id
1 'polypeptide(L)'
;RVAYYRELFDYARRKIKKGFVASNPGVACDVAYYTVARPDLICVFEHHQGFEEFTPPAGWGDDARRQAAVVPYQTADAARMRERLRRTAQLHLGYFYATDDGGANPWGRLPTYWDDEVAAVREMNLVKK
;
A
#
# COMPACT_ATOMS: atom_id res chain seq x y z
N ARG A 1 20.93 0.95 -6.57
CA ARG A 1 20.03 2.12 -6.74
C ARG A 1 19.45 2.64 -5.44
N VAL A 2 19.40 1.86 -4.36
CA VAL A 2 18.86 2.28 -3.03
C VAL A 2 19.42 3.64 -2.54
N ALA A 3 20.72 3.88 -2.65
CA ALA A 3 21.33 5.16 -2.25
C ALA A 3 20.75 6.37 -3.00
N TYR A 4 20.46 6.23 -4.29
CA TYR A 4 19.83 7.27 -5.10
C TYR A 4 18.42 7.62 -4.60
N TYR A 5 17.61 6.61 -4.24
CA TYR A 5 16.27 6.86 -3.67
C TYR A 5 16.34 7.53 -2.30
N ARG A 6 17.33 7.16 -1.47
CA ARG A 6 17.58 7.86 -0.20
C ARG A 6 17.84 9.35 -0.43
N GLU A 7 18.70 9.69 -1.40
CA GLU A 7 19.01 11.08 -1.73
C GLU A 7 17.78 11.87 -2.21
N LEU A 8 16.92 11.25 -3.03
CA LEU A 8 15.65 11.84 -3.46
C LEU A 8 14.69 12.09 -2.30
N PHE A 9 14.53 11.11 -1.40
CA PHE A 9 13.62 11.25 -0.25
C PHE A 9 14.14 12.31 0.74
N ASP A 10 15.45 12.33 0.99
CA ASP A 10 16.09 13.36 1.81
C ASP A 10 15.92 14.76 1.18
N TYR A 11 16.04 14.88 -0.15
CA TYR A 11 15.77 16.13 -0.86
C TYR A 11 14.32 16.59 -0.69
N ALA A 12 13.35 15.70 -0.89
CA ALA A 12 11.92 16.01 -0.73
C ALA A 12 11.62 16.51 0.69
N ARG A 13 12.15 15.84 1.72
CA ARG A 13 11.96 16.23 3.14
C ARG A 13 12.62 17.56 3.49
N ARG A 14 13.75 17.91 2.85
CA ARG A 14 14.36 19.25 3.03
C ARG A 14 13.50 20.35 2.41
N LYS A 15 12.81 20.08 1.31
CA LYS A 15 11.95 21.06 0.62
C LYS A 15 10.58 21.20 1.29
N ILE A 16 10.04 20.11 1.82
CA ILE A 16 8.70 20.08 2.43
C ILE A 16 8.86 19.70 3.90
N LYS A 17 8.82 20.70 4.79
CA LYS A 17 8.85 20.47 6.24
C LYS A 17 7.67 19.58 6.63
N LYS A 18 7.94 18.51 7.39
CA LYS A 18 6.95 17.48 7.76
C LYS A 18 6.28 16.79 6.56
N GLY A 19 6.94 16.81 5.39
CA GLY A 19 6.44 16.15 4.19
C GLY A 19 6.37 14.64 4.37
N PHE A 20 5.26 14.07 3.91
CA PHE A 20 5.05 12.63 3.78
C PHE A 20 5.56 12.17 2.42
N VAL A 21 6.54 11.27 2.40
CA VAL A 21 7.19 10.77 1.20
C VAL A 21 6.71 9.35 0.93
N ALA A 22 5.81 9.21 -0.04
CA ALA A 22 5.38 7.93 -0.56
C ALA A 22 6.29 7.48 -1.71
N SER A 23 6.63 6.20 -1.73
CA SER A 23 7.29 5.53 -2.85
C SER A 23 6.33 4.51 -3.47
N ASN A 24 6.28 4.45 -4.80
CA ASN A 24 5.45 3.49 -5.50
C ASN A 24 6.23 2.72 -6.55
N PRO A 25 6.88 1.60 -6.18
CA PRO A 25 7.36 0.62 -7.15
C PRO A 25 6.23 -0.24 -7.75
N GLY A 26 5.04 -0.30 -7.14
CA GLY A 26 3.90 -1.12 -7.58
C GLY A 26 4.10 -2.63 -7.40
N VAL A 27 5.25 -3.04 -6.87
CA VAL A 27 5.65 -4.43 -6.71
C VAL A 27 6.56 -4.57 -5.49
N ALA A 28 6.55 -5.75 -4.88
CA ALA A 28 7.46 -6.10 -3.80
C ALA A 28 8.91 -5.89 -4.24
N CYS A 29 9.70 -5.31 -3.33
CA CYS A 29 11.10 -4.99 -3.60
C CYS A 29 11.99 -5.37 -2.41
N ASP A 30 13.30 -5.29 -2.63
CA ASP A 30 14.30 -5.53 -1.60
C ASP A 30 14.07 -4.64 -0.38
N VAL A 31 14.20 -5.21 0.82
CA VAL A 31 13.96 -4.53 2.10
C VAL A 31 14.83 -3.28 2.28
N ALA A 32 15.94 -3.14 1.58
CA ALA A 32 16.77 -1.94 1.59
C ALA A 32 16.08 -0.70 1.00
N TYR A 33 15.11 -0.86 0.09
CA TYR A 33 14.27 0.26 -0.37
C TYR A 33 13.33 0.77 0.73
N TYR A 34 13.14 -0.02 1.78
CA TYR A 34 12.47 0.40 3.00
C TYR A 34 13.48 0.92 4.03
N THR A 35 14.43 0.07 4.47
CA THR A 35 15.30 0.37 5.63
C THR A 35 16.34 1.46 5.37
N VAL A 36 16.85 1.54 4.14
CA VAL A 36 17.92 2.50 3.79
C VAL A 36 17.35 3.74 3.10
N ALA A 37 16.43 3.57 2.15
CA ALA A 37 15.83 4.74 1.49
C ALA A 37 14.86 5.49 2.42
N ARG A 38 14.13 4.78 3.29
CA ARG A 38 13.26 5.33 4.35
C ARG A 38 12.12 6.24 3.83
N PRO A 39 11.28 5.76 2.90
CA PRO A 39 10.00 6.43 2.63
C PRO A 39 9.10 6.34 3.88
N ASP A 40 8.05 7.17 3.95
CA ASP A 40 7.01 7.03 4.98
C ASP A 40 5.99 5.93 4.61
N LEU A 41 5.85 5.66 3.30
CA LEU A 41 5.00 4.62 2.75
C LEU A 41 5.64 4.05 1.49
N ILE A 42 5.53 2.74 1.29
CA ILE A 42 5.95 2.07 0.07
C ILE A 42 4.84 1.19 -0.49
N CYS A 43 4.37 1.46 -1.71
CA CYS A 43 3.40 0.63 -2.39
C CYS A 43 4.07 -0.61 -2.98
N VAL A 44 3.74 -1.79 -2.44
CA VAL A 44 4.38 -3.08 -2.77
C VAL A 44 3.49 -3.98 -3.62
N PHE A 45 2.28 -3.54 -3.94
CA PHE A 45 1.36 -4.29 -4.79
C PHE A 45 0.44 -3.31 -5.52
N GLU A 46 0.51 -3.27 -6.84
CA GLU A 46 -0.36 -2.49 -7.72
C GLU A 46 -0.71 -3.34 -8.94
N HIS A 47 -1.67 -4.27 -8.77
CA HIS A 47 -2.05 -5.20 -9.84
C HIS A 47 -3.51 -5.67 -9.69
N HIS A 48 -4.11 -6.15 -10.79
CA HIS A 48 -5.46 -6.72 -10.77
C HIS A 48 -5.52 -8.18 -10.29
N GLN A 49 -4.40 -8.89 -10.41
CA GLN A 49 -4.25 -10.31 -10.10
C GLN A 49 -3.10 -10.55 -9.12
N GLY A 50 -3.13 -11.68 -8.42
CA GLY A 50 -2.02 -12.17 -7.60
C GLY A 50 -2.04 -11.67 -6.14
N PHE A 51 -3.07 -10.93 -5.73
CA PHE A 51 -3.14 -10.40 -4.37
C PHE A 51 -3.39 -11.51 -3.34
N GLU A 52 -4.18 -12.50 -3.73
CA GLU A 52 -4.54 -13.67 -2.94
C GLU A 52 -3.33 -14.59 -2.67
N GLU A 53 -2.28 -14.51 -3.48
CA GLU A 53 -1.01 -15.22 -3.32
C GLU A 53 0.11 -14.33 -2.78
N PHE A 54 -0.08 -13.01 -2.78
CA PHE A 54 0.92 -12.04 -2.33
C PHE A 54 1.38 -12.36 -0.90
N THR A 55 2.70 -12.37 -0.72
CA THR A 55 3.36 -12.43 0.58
C THR A 55 4.44 -11.35 0.63
N PRO A 56 4.61 -10.64 1.76
CA PRO A 56 5.70 -9.68 1.92
C PRO A 56 7.07 -10.38 1.76
N PRO A 57 8.08 -9.71 1.19
CA PRO A 57 9.40 -10.32 1.05
C PRO A 57 9.98 -10.78 2.39
N ALA A 58 10.70 -11.90 2.35
CA ALA A 58 11.44 -12.40 3.50
C ALA A 58 12.38 -11.31 4.05
N GLY A 59 12.44 -11.19 5.39
CA GLY A 59 13.26 -10.18 6.06
C GLY A 59 12.56 -8.83 6.32
N TRP A 60 11.34 -8.62 5.82
CA TRP A 60 10.53 -7.47 6.21
C TRP A 60 10.07 -7.60 7.67
N GLY A 61 10.58 -6.71 8.53
CA GLY A 61 10.11 -6.58 9.91
C GLY A 61 8.72 -5.93 9.99
N ASP A 62 8.13 -5.91 11.18
CA ASP A 62 6.80 -5.34 11.39
C ASP A 62 6.69 -3.86 11.02
N ASP A 63 7.73 -3.06 11.28
CA ASP A 63 7.75 -1.65 10.89
C ASP A 63 7.71 -1.48 9.37
N ALA A 64 8.40 -2.35 8.63
CA ALA A 64 8.38 -2.38 7.18
C ALA A 64 6.99 -2.70 6.65
N ARG A 65 6.37 -3.72 7.23
CA ARG A 65 5.01 -4.13 6.87
C ARG A 65 3.99 -3.03 7.18
N ARG A 66 4.09 -2.36 8.33
CA ARG A 66 3.22 -1.24 8.71
C ARG A 66 3.31 -0.01 7.80
N GLN A 67 4.37 0.16 7.03
CA GLN A 67 4.50 1.24 6.03
C GLN A 67 4.19 0.77 4.60
N ALA A 68 3.93 -0.53 4.43
CA ALA A 68 3.58 -1.09 3.13
C ALA A 68 2.14 -0.72 2.73
N ALA A 69 1.97 -0.33 1.48
CA ALA A 69 0.68 -0.12 0.85
C ALA A 69 0.41 -1.17 -0.22
N VAL A 70 -0.85 -1.54 -0.37
CA VAL A 70 -1.33 -2.41 -1.44
C VAL A 70 -2.55 -1.76 -2.10
N VAL A 71 -2.56 -1.74 -3.42
CA VAL A 71 -3.58 -1.08 -4.24
C VAL A 71 -4.14 -2.02 -5.34
N PRO A 72 -4.83 -3.12 -4.98
CA PRO A 72 -5.45 -4.00 -5.96
C PRO A 72 -6.58 -3.31 -6.75
N TYR A 73 -6.52 -3.36 -8.08
CA TYR A 73 -7.59 -2.88 -8.97
C TYR A 73 -8.37 -4.03 -9.61
N GLN A 74 -9.46 -3.73 -10.34
CA GLN A 74 -10.47 -4.72 -10.76
C GLN A 74 -11.00 -5.61 -9.61
N THR A 75 -11.06 -5.04 -8.40
CA THR A 75 -11.68 -5.65 -7.24
C THR A 75 -13.19 -5.50 -7.39
N ALA A 76 -13.86 -6.57 -7.83
CA ALA A 76 -15.20 -6.54 -8.42
C ALA A 76 -16.30 -5.86 -7.56
N ASP A 77 -16.29 -6.07 -6.25
CA ASP A 77 -17.35 -5.57 -5.36
C ASP A 77 -16.84 -5.37 -3.91
N ALA A 78 -17.73 -4.83 -3.07
CA ALA A 78 -17.45 -4.57 -1.66
C ALA A 78 -17.12 -5.84 -0.85
N ALA A 79 -17.66 -7.01 -1.23
CA ALA A 79 -17.36 -8.26 -0.54
C ALA A 79 -15.91 -8.69 -0.81
N ARG A 80 -15.49 -8.65 -2.08
CA ARG A 80 -14.10 -8.93 -2.47
C ARG A 80 -13.13 -7.91 -1.88
N MET A 81 -13.49 -6.62 -1.87
CA MET A 81 -12.70 -5.59 -1.20
C MET A 81 -12.50 -5.93 0.29
N ARG A 82 -13.55 -6.33 1.01
CA ARG A 82 -13.45 -6.71 2.43
C ARG A 82 -12.60 -7.96 2.66
N GLU A 83 -12.66 -8.95 1.77
CA GLU A 83 -11.75 -10.11 1.81
C GLU A 83 -10.28 -9.68 1.69
N ARG A 84 -10.00 -8.83 0.70
CA ARG A 84 -8.64 -8.32 0.46
C ARG A 84 -8.16 -7.44 1.62
N LEU A 85 -9.01 -6.60 2.20
CA LEU A 85 -8.69 -5.81 3.39
C LEU A 85 -8.35 -6.70 4.61
N ARG A 86 -9.12 -7.76 4.85
CA ARG A 86 -8.81 -8.73 5.93
C ARG A 86 -7.46 -9.39 5.71
N ARG A 87 -7.15 -9.80 4.47
CA ARG A 87 -5.84 -10.35 4.12
C ARG A 87 -4.72 -9.34 4.36
N THR A 88 -4.89 -8.09 3.95
CA THR A 88 -3.94 -6.99 4.25
C THR A 88 -3.65 -6.90 5.74
N ALA A 89 -4.69 -6.98 6.57
CA ALA A 89 -4.55 -6.97 8.02
C ALA A 89 -3.80 -8.20 8.56
N GLN A 90 -4.08 -9.41 8.05
CA GLN A 90 -3.38 -10.65 8.39
C GLN A 90 -1.88 -10.61 8.01
N LEU A 91 -1.55 -9.93 6.91
CA LEU A 91 -0.17 -9.73 6.47
C LEU A 91 0.54 -8.57 7.18
N HIS A 92 -0.12 -7.90 8.13
CA HIS A 92 0.37 -6.74 8.88
C HIS A 92 0.72 -5.53 7.99
N LEU A 93 0.09 -5.40 6.82
CA LEU A 93 0.31 -4.28 5.93
C LEU A 93 -0.49 -3.06 6.40
N GLY A 94 0.11 -1.87 6.30
CA GLY A 94 -0.43 -0.66 6.92
C GLY A 94 -1.48 0.08 6.11
N TYR A 95 -1.37 0.03 4.78
CA TYR A 95 -2.21 0.83 3.89
C TYR A 95 -2.90 -0.05 2.85
N PHE A 96 -4.16 0.25 2.58
CA PHE A 96 -5.01 -0.46 1.64
C PHE A 96 -5.83 0.54 0.85
N TYR A 97 -5.95 0.31 -0.45
CA TYR A 97 -6.98 0.90 -1.30
C TYR A 97 -7.39 -0.12 -2.35
N ALA A 98 -8.67 -0.27 -2.66
CA ALA A 98 -9.11 -1.12 -3.75
C ALA A 98 -10.05 -0.38 -4.69
N THR A 99 -10.03 -0.77 -5.96
CA THR A 99 -10.96 -0.23 -6.95
C THR A 99 -11.53 -1.31 -7.85
N ASP A 100 -12.81 -1.18 -8.22
CA ASP A 100 -13.46 -1.98 -9.26
C ASP A 100 -13.11 -1.50 -10.68
N ASP A 101 -12.41 -0.37 -10.79
CA ASP A 101 -11.97 0.18 -12.06
C ASP A 101 -10.79 -0.59 -12.69
N GLY A 102 -10.54 -0.35 -13.97
CA GLY A 102 -9.53 -1.06 -14.75
C GLY A 102 -9.08 -0.30 -16.00
N GLY A 103 -8.63 -1.03 -17.02
CA GLY A 103 -8.16 -0.44 -18.28
C GLY A 103 -6.80 0.24 -18.15
N ALA A 104 -6.57 1.28 -18.97
CA ALA A 104 -5.28 1.97 -19.03
C ALA A 104 -4.97 2.81 -17.79
N ASN A 105 -5.99 3.22 -17.04
CA ASN A 105 -5.83 4.00 -15.81
C ASN A 105 -6.97 3.68 -14.83
N PRO A 106 -6.75 2.77 -13.85
CA PRO A 106 -7.78 2.41 -12.87
C PRO A 106 -8.00 3.49 -11.77
N TRP A 107 -7.31 4.63 -11.85
CA TRP A 107 -7.29 5.67 -10.81
C TRP A 107 -8.15 6.88 -11.17
N GLY A 108 -8.98 6.79 -12.22
CA GLY A 108 -9.75 7.92 -12.77
C GLY A 108 -11.05 8.25 -12.01
N ARG A 109 -11.52 7.33 -11.15
CA ARG A 109 -12.71 7.49 -10.32
C ARG A 109 -12.56 6.77 -8.98
N LEU A 110 -13.44 7.07 -8.04
CA LEU A 110 -13.60 6.26 -6.84
C LEU A 110 -14.28 4.92 -7.17
N PRO A 111 -14.04 3.86 -6.38
CA PRO A 111 -14.77 2.62 -6.52
C PRO A 111 -16.27 2.81 -6.31
N THR A 112 -17.07 1.93 -6.92
CA THR A 112 -18.53 1.89 -6.71
C THR A 112 -18.91 1.62 -5.25
N TYR A 113 -17.99 1.06 -4.45
CA TYR A 113 -18.13 0.76 -3.02
C TYR A 113 -17.28 1.67 -2.11
N TRP A 114 -16.97 2.90 -2.53
CA TRP A 114 -16.11 3.82 -1.77
C TRP A 114 -16.49 3.95 -0.28
N ASP A 115 -17.77 4.18 0.01
CA ASP A 115 -18.22 4.35 1.39
C ASP A 115 -18.09 3.06 2.22
N ASP A 116 -18.30 1.89 1.60
CA ASP A 116 -18.04 0.58 2.24
C ASP A 116 -16.56 0.40 2.58
N GLU A 117 -15.65 0.81 1.70
CA GLU A 117 -14.20 0.69 1.94
C GLU A 117 -13.75 1.59 3.09
N VAL A 118 -14.18 2.85 3.09
CA VAL A 118 -13.88 3.80 4.17
C VAL A 118 -14.42 3.28 5.50
N ALA A 119 -15.64 2.77 5.54
CA ALA A 119 -16.24 2.19 6.73
C ALA A 119 -15.45 0.96 7.22
N ALA A 120 -15.13 0.02 6.33
CA ALA A 120 -14.41 -1.20 6.67
C ALA A 120 -12.99 -0.92 7.19
N VAL A 121 -12.27 0.03 6.58
CA VAL A 121 -10.94 0.47 7.06
C VAL A 121 -11.06 1.13 8.43
N ARG A 122 -12.07 1.97 8.64
CA ARG A 122 -12.31 2.62 9.94
C ARG A 122 -12.55 1.59 11.04
N GLU A 123 -13.40 0.59 10.79
CA GLU A 123 -13.66 -0.50 11.73
C GLU A 123 -12.38 -1.27 12.06
N MET A 124 -11.58 -1.63 11.05
CA MET A 124 -10.32 -2.35 11.24
C MET A 124 -9.32 -1.57 12.11
N ASN A 125 -9.27 -0.24 11.96
CA ASN A 125 -8.41 0.63 12.75
C ASN A 125 -8.86 0.78 14.20
N LEU A 126 -10.14 0.56 14.51
CA LEU A 126 -10.65 0.58 15.88
C LEU A 126 -10.34 -0.72 16.64
N VAL A 127 -10.30 -1.86 15.94
CA VAL A 127 -10.01 -3.18 16.54
C VAL A 127 -8.54 -3.36 16.91
N LYS A 128 -7.62 -2.61 16.27
CA LYS A 128 -6.17 -2.71 16.50
C LYS A 128 -5.61 -1.81 17.62
N LYS A 129 -6.48 -1.16 18.40
CA LYS A 129 -6.10 -0.46 19.64
C LYS A 129 -6.13 -1.41 20.83
#